data_AF-A0A842PHN8-F1
#
_entry.id   AF-A0A842PHN8-F1
#
_cell.length_a   1.000
_cell.length_b   1.000
_cell.length_c   1.000
_cell.angle_alpha   90.00
_cell.angle_beta   90.00
_cell.angle_gamma   90.00
#
_symmetry.space_group_name_H-M   'P 1'
#
loop_
_entity.id
_entity.type
_entity.pdbx_description
1 polymer ?
#
loop_
_entity_poly.entity_id
_entity_poly.type
_entity_poly.pdbx_seq_one_letter_code
_entity_poly.pdbx_strand_id
1 'polypeptide(L)'
;MNDLEVEVEDFLRCLEREEGHSFEILPQHYLEGASGKKWRIGFAIKDFDEIKYLVECKNVESPNSQTFEAQMCRAYMELCDLLIKLNNGLDNPTVFGIVVVPEISYPFDKEYWCEECDKWGDRFQPINARFCILDMFKDDACGILELIRDI
;
A
#
# COMPACT_ATOMS: atom_id res chain seq x y z
N MET A 1 10.62 1.95 12.06
CA MET A 1 9.44 2.39 11.30
C MET A 1 9.22 3.87 11.51
N ASN A 2 8.57 4.55 10.57
CA ASN A 2 8.03 5.90 10.77
C ASN A 2 6.65 5.82 11.47
N ASP A 3 6.10 6.95 11.93
CA ASP A 3 4.85 6.98 12.70
C ASP A 3 3.66 6.36 11.93
N LEU A 4 3.56 6.63 10.62
CA LEU A 4 2.54 6.02 9.76
C LEU A 4 2.70 4.50 9.67
N GLU A 5 3.93 4.01 9.48
CA GLU A 5 4.21 2.56 9.46
C GLU A 5 3.83 1.93 10.81
N VAL A 6 4.07 2.59 11.94
CA VAL A 6 3.65 2.09 13.27
C VAL A 6 2.14 1.98 13.37
N GLU A 7 1.40 3.02 12.97
CA GLU A 7 -0.07 2.98 13.00
C GLU A 7 -0.66 1.92 12.07
N VAL A 8 -0.09 1.76 10.87
CA VAL A 8 -0.50 0.72 9.91
C VAL A 8 -0.18 -0.66 10.47
N GLU A 9 0.99 -0.87 11.08
CA GLU A 9 1.32 -2.14 11.72
C GLU A 9 0.34 -2.47 12.85
N ASP A 10 0.09 -1.53 13.75
CA ASP A 10 -0.83 -1.74 14.88
C ASP A 10 -2.22 -2.18 14.39
N PHE A 11 -2.73 -1.51 13.36
CA PHE A 11 -3.99 -1.88 12.72
C PHE A 11 -3.95 -3.26 12.07
N LEU A 12 -2.94 -3.55 11.23
CA LEU A 12 -2.80 -4.85 10.58
C LEU A 12 -2.70 -5.99 11.62
N ARG A 13 -1.95 -5.79 12.71
CA ARG A 13 -1.82 -6.74 13.83
C ARG A 13 -3.12 -6.93 14.60
N CYS A 14 -4.01 -5.94 14.64
CA CYS A 14 -5.37 -6.13 15.15
C CYS A 14 -6.15 -7.10 14.26
N LEU A 15 -6.13 -6.90 12.94
CA LEU A 15 -6.81 -7.80 11.99
C LEU A 15 -6.25 -9.23 12.06
N GLU A 16 -4.92 -9.38 12.15
CA GLU A 16 -4.26 -10.70 12.25
C GLU A 16 -4.74 -11.49 13.47
N ARG A 17 -5.02 -10.81 14.59
CA ARG A 17 -5.56 -11.42 15.81
C ARG A 17 -7.04 -11.76 15.71
N GLU A 18 -7.83 -10.90 15.08
CA GLU A 18 -9.28 -11.11 14.90
C GLU A 18 -9.57 -12.31 13.98
N GLU A 19 -8.75 -12.51 12.94
CA GLU A 19 -8.87 -13.64 12.01
C GLU A 19 -8.15 -14.92 12.48
N GLY A 20 -7.60 -14.92 13.71
CA GLY A 20 -6.96 -16.11 14.29
C GLY A 20 -5.67 -16.53 13.58
N HIS A 21 -4.86 -15.59 13.09
CA HIS A 21 -3.58 -15.82 12.42
C HIS A 21 -3.68 -16.61 11.11
N SER A 22 -4.74 -16.42 10.34
CA SER A 22 -4.87 -16.96 8.99
C SER A 22 -3.82 -16.42 8.00
N PHE A 23 -3.26 -15.25 8.29
CA PHE A 23 -2.19 -14.62 7.52
C PHE A 23 -1.03 -14.19 8.41
N GLU A 24 0.11 -13.91 7.79
CA GLU A 24 1.34 -13.46 8.43
C GLU A 24 1.73 -12.07 7.90
N ILE A 25 1.96 -11.12 8.82
CA ILE A 25 2.48 -9.78 8.46
C ILE A 25 4.00 -9.73 8.64
N LEU A 26 4.69 -9.42 7.54
CA LEU A 26 6.14 -9.21 7.48
C LEU A 26 6.48 -7.72 7.36
N PRO A 27 6.90 -7.05 8.45
CA PRO A 27 7.26 -5.63 8.42
C PRO A 27 8.63 -5.40 7.78
N GLN A 28 8.79 -4.27 7.11
CA GLN A 28 10.03 -3.75 6.53
C GLN A 28 10.80 -4.77 5.66
N HIS A 29 10.05 -5.56 4.89
CA HIS A 29 10.59 -6.68 4.14
C HIS A 29 11.34 -6.22 2.87
N TYR A 30 12.44 -6.88 2.54
CA TYR A 30 13.20 -6.60 1.32
C TYR A 30 12.81 -7.58 0.23
N LEU A 31 12.30 -7.06 -0.88
CA LEU A 31 11.92 -7.83 -2.06
C LEU A 31 12.71 -7.36 -3.27
N GLU A 32 13.10 -8.30 -4.12
CA GLU A 32 13.76 -7.98 -5.38
C GLU A 32 12.69 -7.85 -6.47
N GLY A 33 12.65 -6.72 -7.19
CA GLY A 33 11.71 -6.47 -8.29
C GLY A 33 12.17 -7.04 -9.63
N ALA A 34 11.37 -6.82 -10.68
CA ALA A 34 11.60 -7.31 -12.05
C ALA A 34 12.90 -6.78 -12.66
N SER A 35 13.28 -5.55 -12.30
CA SER A 35 14.55 -4.92 -12.68
C SER A 35 15.79 -5.53 -12.03
N GLY A 36 15.63 -6.45 -11.07
CA GLY A 36 16.71 -6.97 -10.22
C GLY A 36 17.08 -6.04 -9.05
N LYS A 37 16.42 -4.88 -8.92
CA LYS A 37 16.62 -3.97 -7.79
C LYS A 37 15.93 -4.50 -6.54
N LYS A 38 16.58 -4.32 -5.39
CA LYS A 38 15.98 -4.61 -4.07
C LYS A 38 15.25 -3.38 -3.54
N TRP A 39 13.99 -3.55 -3.19
CA TRP A 39 13.13 -2.54 -2.60
C TRP A 39 12.76 -2.96 -1.18
N ARG A 40 12.68 -1.97 -0.29
CA ARG A 40 12.16 -2.18 1.06
C ARG A 40 10.70 -1.76 1.03
N ILE A 41 9.79 -2.71 1.22
CA ILE A 41 8.36 -2.44 1.34
C ILE A 41 8.02 -2.15 2.81
N GLY A 42 7.02 -1.33 3.06
CA GLY A 42 6.45 -1.13 4.40
C GLY A 42 6.06 -2.47 5.05
N PHE A 43 5.15 -3.22 4.40
CA PHE A 43 4.70 -4.54 4.85
C PHE A 43 4.44 -5.47 3.68
N ALA A 44 4.72 -6.76 3.87
CA ALA A 44 4.19 -7.82 3.04
C ALA A 44 3.22 -8.66 3.86
N ILE A 45 2.03 -8.94 3.33
CA ILE A 45 1.03 -9.79 3.95
C ILE A 45 1.01 -11.11 3.20
N LYS A 46 1.25 -12.20 3.93
CA LYS A 46 1.28 -13.55 3.41
C LYS A 46 0.04 -14.32 3.84
N ASP A 47 -0.54 -15.04 2.92
CA ASP A 47 -1.47 -16.12 3.23
C ASP A 47 -0.74 -17.45 3.00
N PHE A 48 -0.67 -18.28 4.04
CA PHE A 48 0.25 -19.42 4.13
C PHE A 48 1.70 -19.03 3.79
N ASP A 49 2.21 -19.49 2.63
CA ASP A 49 3.58 -19.24 2.16
C ASP A 49 3.64 -18.25 0.99
N GLU A 50 2.51 -17.71 0.55
CA GLU A 50 2.43 -16.81 -0.59
C GLU A 50 2.16 -15.37 -0.17
N ILE A 51 2.93 -14.43 -0.72
CA ILE A 51 2.63 -13.00 -0.56
C ILE A 51 1.36 -12.69 -1.36
N LYS A 52 0.36 -12.12 -0.70
CA LYS A 52 -0.88 -11.66 -1.35
C LYS A 52 -0.96 -10.13 -1.44
N TYR A 53 -0.37 -9.42 -0.47
CA TYR A 53 -0.40 -7.95 -0.45
C TYR A 53 0.95 -7.34 -0.15
N LEU A 54 1.20 -6.19 -0.78
CA LEU A 54 2.29 -5.29 -0.48
C LEU A 54 1.73 -3.95 -0.01
N VAL A 55 2.03 -3.54 1.22
CA VAL A 55 1.57 -2.26 1.78
C VAL A 55 2.76 -1.30 1.85
N GLU A 56 2.72 -0.24 1.06
CA GLU A 56 3.74 0.81 1.03
C GLU A 56 3.25 2.07 1.75
N CYS A 57 3.96 2.44 2.82
CA CYS A 57 3.61 3.60 3.64
C CYS A 57 4.46 4.80 3.23
N LYS A 58 3.82 5.86 2.70
CA LYS A 58 4.50 7.12 2.39
C LYS A 58 4.09 8.20 3.38
N ASN A 59 4.94 8.40 4.39
CA ASN A 59 4.78 9.49 5.35
C ASN A 59 5.12 10.83 4.67
N VAL A 60 4.09 11.51 4.17
CA VAL A 60 4.23 12.85 3.54
C VAL A 60 3.85 13.91 4.58
N GLU A 61 4.82 14.31 5.38
CA GLU A 61 4.62 15.33 6.44
C GLU A 61 4.63 16.78 5.89
N SER A 62 5.19 16.97 4.70
CA SER A 62 5.33 18.29 4.07
C SER A 62 4.10 18.64 3.25
N PRO A 63 3.51 19.85 3.43
CA PRO A 63 2.43 20.33 2.60
C PRO A 63 2.89 20.78 1.20
N ASN A 64 4.12 20.51 0.81
CA ASN A 64 4.62 20.84 -0.52
C ASN A 64 4.16 19.79 -1.53
N SER A 65 3.39 20.21 -2.54
CA SER A 65 2.90 19.35 -3.62
C SER A 65 4.02 18.59 -4.34
N GLN A 66 5.21 19.20 -4.49
CA GLN A 66 6.37 18.53 -5.09
C GLN A 66 6.88 17.38 -4.23
N THR A 67 6.76 17.49 -2.90
CA THR A 67 7.14 16.40 -1.99
C THR A 67 6.14 15.26 -2.06
N PHE A 68 4.83 15.56 -2.08
CA PHE A 68 3.79 14.55 -2.24
C PHE A 68 3.92 13.80 -3.57
N GLU A 69 3.99 14.53 -4.69
CA GLU A 69 4.15 13.95 -6.03
C GLU A 69 5.40 13.08 -6.12
N ALA A 70 6.54 13.52 -5.57
CA ALA A 70 7.77 12.74 -5.57
C ALA A 70 7.62 11.42 -4.79
N GLN A 71 6.95 11.44 -3.63
CA GLN A 71 6.72 10.22 -2.84
C GLN A 71 5.76 9.27 -3.54
N MET A 72 4.71 9.78 -4.19
CA MET A 72 3.76 8.97 -4.94
C MET A 72 4.39 8.36 -6.20
N CYS A 73 5.16 9.15 -6.95
CA CYS A 73 5.97 8.64 -8.08
C CYS A 73 6.90 7.51 -7.62
N ARG A 74 7.55 7.69 -6.46
CA ARG A 74 8.44 6.68 -5.89
C ARG A 74 7.70 5.40 -5.51
N ALA A 75 6.57 5.51 -4.82
CA ALA A 75 5.71 4.36 -4.48
C ALA A 75 5.26 3.61 -5.74
N TYR A 76 4.86 4.35 -6.78
CA TYR A 76 4.45 3.79 -8.06
C TYR A 76 5.57 2.99 -8.73
N MET A 77 6.79 3.55 -8.79
CA MET A 77 7.94 2.83 -9.36
C MET A 77 8.30 1.57 -8.56
N GLU A 78 8.28 1.68 -7.23
CA GLU A 78 8.56 0.57 -6.31
C GLU A 78 7.55 -0.58 -6.50
N LEU A 79 6.26 -0.27 -6.42
CA LEU A 79 5.20 -1.26 -6.55
C LEU A 79 5.12 -1.84 -7.96
N CYS A 80 5.27 -1.03 -9.01
CA CYS A 80 5.26 -1.52 -10.38
C CYS A 80 6.35 -2.58 -10.60
N ASP A 81 7.58 -2.33 -10.15
CA ASP A 81 8.70 -3.26 -10.30
C ASP A 81 8.51 -4.56 -9.49
N LEU A 82 7.94 -4.46 -8.28
CA LEU A 82 7.64 -5.62 -7.44
C LEU A 82 6.47 -6.44 -7.96
N LEU A 83 5.36 -5.80 -8.29
CA LEU A 83 4.12 -6.46 -8.73
C LEU A 83 4.30 -7.14 -10.08
N ILE A 84 5.03 -6.54 -11.03
CA ILE A 84 5.38 -7.21 -12.29
C ILE A 84 6.09 -8.54 -12.02
N LYS A 85 7.04 -8.57 -11.08
CA LYS A 85 7.78 -9.79 -10.77
C LYS A 85 6.94 -10.82 -10.04
N LEU A 86 6.25 -10.40 -8.98
CA LEU A 86 5.46 -11.31 -8.14
C LEU A 86 4.28 -11.92 -8.91
N ASN A 87 3.72 -11.17 -9.85
CA ASN A 87 2.61 -11.65 -10.69
C ASN A 87 3.05 -12.26 -12.03
N ASN A 88 4.37 -12.36 -12.31
CA ASN A 88 4.91 -12.78 -13.61
C ASN A 88 4.31 -12.00 -14.81
N GLY A 89 4.05 -10.71 -14.63
CA GLY A 89 3.27 -9.86 -15.54
C GLY A 89 2.09 -9.21 -14.84
N LEU A 90 1.23 -8.47 -15.56
CA LEU A 90 0.06 -7.78 -14.98
C LEU A 90 -1.28 -8.22 -15.59
N ASP A 91 -1.27 -9.26 -16.44
CA ASP A 91 -2.47 -9.69 -17.17
C ASP A 91 -3.50 -10.42 -16.28
N ASN A 92 -3.04 -11.11 -15.23
CA ASN A 92 -3.88 -11.79 -14.22
C ASN A 92 -3.16 -11.76 -12.86
N PRO A 93 -3.13 -10.61 -12.18
CA PRO A 93 -2.35 -10.43 -10.97
C PRO A 93 -3.01 -11.14 -9.77
N THR A 94 -2.19 -11.81 -8.96
CA THR A 94 -2.59 -12.49 -7.71
C THR A 94 -2.11 -11.76 -6.46
N VAL A 95 -1.10 -10.89 -6.62
CA VAL A 95 -0.55 -10.00 -5.60
C VAL A 95 -1.02 -8.58 -5.84
N PHE A 96 -1.50 -7.93 -4.78
CA PHE A 96 -2.08 -6.60 -4.80
C PHE A 96 -1.20 -5.60 -4.05
N GLY A 97 -1.05 -4.39 -4.61
CA GLY A 97 -0.38 -3.27 -3.94
C GLY A 97 -1.35 -2.39 -3.18
N ILE A 98 -0.91 -1.80 -2.07
CA ILE A 98 -1.65 -0.77 -1.34
C ILE A 98 -0.66 0.32 -0.99
N VAL A 99 -0.93 1.56 -1.40
CA VAL A 99 -0.19 2.74 -0.94
C VAL A 99 -1.00 3.43 0.13
N VAL A 100 -0.41 3.60 1.31
CA VAL A 100 -1.03 4.30 2.43
C VAL A 100 -0.29 5.61 2.68
N VAL A 101 -1.03 6.70 2.75
CA VAL A 101 -0.55 8.03 3.15
C VAL A 101 -1.25 8.47 4.44
N PRO A 102 -0.64 9.34 5.26
CA PRO A 102 -1.33 9.82 6.46
C PRO A 102 -2.56 10.64 6.07
N GLU A 103 -3.50 10.78 6.99
CA GLU A 103 -4.50 11.84 6.86
C GLU A 103 -3.76 13.18 7.03
N ILE A 104 -3.65 13.94 5.94
CA ILE A 104 -2.97 15.23 6.00
C ILE A 104 -4.01 16.30 6.25
N SER A 105 -3.92 16.95 7.40
CA SER A 105 -4.60 18.21 7.69
C SER A 105 -3.97 19.33 6.85
N TYR A 106 -4.30 19.39 5.56
CA TYR A 106 -3.76 20.40 4.65
C TYR A 106 -4.42 21.77 4.85
N PRO A 107 -3.67 22.89 4.69
CA PRO A 107 -4.25 24.23 4.60
C PRO A 107 -4.79 24.60 3.19
N PHE A 108 -4.84 23.66 2.24
CA PHE A 108 -5.39 23.89 0.90
C PHE A 108 -6.86 23.51 0.79
N ASP A 109 -7.48 23.95 -0.31
CA ASP A 109 -8.86 23.62 -0.68
C ASP A 109 -9.09 22.11 -0.63
N LYS A 110 -10.16 21.69 0.06
CA LYS A 110 -10.59 20.30 0.15
C LYS A 110 -10.78 19.70 -1.24
N GLU A 111 -11.24 20.50 -2.20
CA GLU A 111 -11.45 20.08 -3.59
C GLU A 111 -10.14 19.63 -4.26
N TYR A 112 -9.06 20.40 -4.11
CA TYR A 112 -7.75 20.05 -4.66
C TYR A 112 -7.19 18.74 -4.07
N TRP A 113 -7.38 18.51 -2.77
CA TRP A 113 -6.91 17.28 -2.14
C TRP A 113 -7.67 16.06 -2.66
N CYS A 114 -9.00 16.16 -2.80
CA CYS A 114 -9.81 15.13 -3.43
C CYS A 114 -9.33 14.84 -4.87
N GLU A 115 -9.08 15.86 -5.68
CA GLU A 115 -8.57 15.69 -7.05
C GLU A 115 -7.20 14.97 -7.09
N GLU A 116 -6.27 15.29 -6.19
CA GLU A 116 -4.99 14.58 -6.13
C GLU A 116 -5.16 13.13 -5.68
N CYS A 117 -6.04 12.85 -4.70
CA CYS A 117 -6.35 11.48 -4.29
C CYS A 117 -6.94 10.66 -5.44
N ASP A 118 -7.93 11.19 -6.15
CA ASP A 118 -8.57 10.53 -7.29
C ASP A 118 -7.55 10.26 -8.41
N LYS A 119 -6.75 11.28 -8.76
CA LYS A 119 -5.66 11.16 -9.74
C LYS A 119 -4.67 10.05 -9.41
N TRP A 120 -4.28 9.91 -8.14
CA TRP A 120 -3.35 8.84 -7.76
C TRP A 120 -4.04 7.48 -7.69
N GLY A 121 -5.29 7.41 -7.23
CA GLY A 121 -6.13 6.21 -7.33
C GLY A 121 -6.16 5.65 -8.76
N ASP A 122 -6.48 6.50 -9.74
CA ASP A 122 -6.52 6.16 -11.16
C ASP A 122 -5.16 5.70 -11.71
N ARG A 123 -4.05 6.26 -11.17
CA ARG A 123 -2.70 5.87 -11.59
C ARG A 123 -2.27 4.52 -11.04
N PHE A 124 -2.67 4.16 -9.82
CA PHE A 124 -2.27 2.89 -9.20
C PHE A 124 -3.11 1.69 -9.69
N GLN A 125 -4.35 1.92 -10.10
CA GLN A 125 -5.26 0.86 -10.52
C GLN A 125 -4.69 -0.05 -11.65
N PRO A 126 -4.07 0.47 -12.73
CA PRO A 126 -3.54 -0.37 -13.81
C PRO A 126 -2.40 -1.31 -13.40
N ILE A 127 -1.72 -1.05 -12.28
CA ILE A 127 -0.65 -1.92 -11.77
C ILE A 127 -1.14 -2.85 -10.66
N ASN A 128 -2.45 -3.04 -10.52
CA ASN A 128 -3.08 -3.82 -9.46
C ASN A 128 -2.78 -3.29 -8.06
N ALA A 129 -2.78 -1.97 -7.91
CA ALA A 129 -2.58 -1.31 -6.62
C ALA A 129 -3.71 -0.33 -6.29
N ARG A 130 -3.97 -0.16 -5.00
CA ARG A 130 -4.90 0.85 -4.46
C ARG A 130 -4.14 1.97 -3.76
N PHE A 131 -4.70 3.17 -3.80
CA PHE A 131 -4.25 4.32 -3.03
C PHE A 131 -5.25 4.60 -1.92
N CYS A 132 -4.76 4.70 -0.68
CA CYS A 132 -5.59 4.95 0.49
C CYS A 132 -4.97 6.05 1.37
N ILE A 133 -5.83 6.94 1.87
CA ILE A 133 -5.52 7.70 3.09
C ILE A 133 -5.68 6.74 4.28
N LEU A 134 -4.91 6.94 5.34
CA LEU A 134 -4.89 6.05 6.52
C LEU A 134 -6.29 5.71 7.06
N ASP A 135 -7.19 6.68 7.19
CA ASP A 135 -8.54 6.44 7.69
C ASP A 135 -9.36 5.60 6.70
N MET A 136 -9.25 5.86 5.39
CA MET A 136 -9.87 5.00 4.37
C MET A 136 -9.30 3.58 4.42
N PHE A 137 -8.00 3.43 4.66
CA PHE A 137 -7.36 2.12 4.81
C PHE A 137 -7.89 1.36 6.04
N LYS A 138 -8.14 2.08 7.14
CA LYS A 138 -8.74 1.53 8.37
C LYS A 138 -10.22 1.19 8.17
N ASP A 139 -10.97 1.97 7.41
CA ASP A 139 -12.40 1.77 7.13
C ASP A 139 -12.63 0.64 6.11
N ASP A 140 -11.77 0.53 5.10
CA ASP A 140 -11.83 -0.51 4.06
C ASP A 140 -11.29 -1.88 4.56
N ALA A 141 -11.12 -2.03 5.88
CA ALA A 141 -10.70 -3.27 6.55
C ALA A 141 -11.51 -4.48 6.08
N CYS A 142 -12.83 -4.30 5.93
CA CYS A 142 -13.71 -5.34 5.43
C CYS A 142 -13.39 -5.69 3.98
N GLY A 143 -13.09 -4.71 3.12
CA GLY A 143 -12.69 -4.94 1.73
C GLY A 143 -11.33 -5.64 1.61
N ILE A 144 -10.35 -5.27 2.44
CA ILE A 144 -9.03 -5.93 2.49
C ILE A 144 -9.18 -7.39 2.96
N LEU A 145 -10.00 -7.64 3.99
CA LEU A 145 -10.27 -9.00 4.49
C LEU A 145 -11.11 -9.84 3.52
N GLU A 146 -12.11 -9.25 2.85
CA GLU A 146 -12.89 -9.93 1.80
C GLU A 146 -12.00 -10.31 0.61
N LEU A 147 -11.08 -9.43 0.19
CA LEU A 147 -10.08 -9.74 -0.83
C LEU A 147 -9.10 -10.87 -0.40
N ILE A 148 -8.78 -10.98 0.89
CA ILE A 148 -8.00 -12.10 1.43
C ILE A 148 -8.81 -13.41 1.40
N ARG A 149 -10.14 -13.35 1.60
CA ARG A 149 -11.04 -14.51 1.70
C ARG A 149 -11.55 -15.07 0.37
N ASP A 150 -11.56 -14.28 -0.71
CA ASP A 150 -12.10 -14.65 -2.03
C ASP A 150 -11.07 -15.32 -2.98
N ILE A 151 -9.92 -15.75 -2.47
CA ILE A 151 -8.89 -16.54 -3.19
C ILE A 151 -8.81 -17.95 -2.57
#